data_AF-A0AA95EZK0-F1
#
_entry.id   AF-A0AA95EZK0-F1
#
_cell.length_a   1.000
_cell.length_b   1.000
_cell.length_c   1.000
_cell.angle_alpha   90.00
_cell.angle_beta   90.00
_cell.angle_gamma   90.00
#
_symmetry.space_group_name_H-M   'P 1'
#
loop_
_entity.id
_entity.type
_entity.pdbx_description
1 polymer ?
#
loop_
_entity_poly.entity_id
_entity_poly.type
_entity_poly.pdbx_seq_one_letter_code
_entity_poly.pdbx_strand_id
1 'polypeptide(L)'
;MSQANIPNITPIISVTLGQVIPLLLSSIALEELALAHIVNAEAEKIQFVLGTLSTEHTILPTTITLSNLLTINESVNQTLKDVIKKEMLLQFKLENVMKLIP
;
A
#
# COMPACT_ATOMS: atom_id res chain seq x y z
N MET A 1 -24.08 34.38 7.11
CA MET A 1 -23.09 33.55 6.40
C MET A 1 -23.84 32.44 5.67
N SER A 2 -23.90 32.46 4.34
CA SER A 2 -24.53 31.39 3.56
C SER A 2 -23.59 30.19 3.49
N GLN A 3 -23.96 29.04 4.05
CA GLN A 3 -23.26 27.79 3.79
C GLN A 3 -23.29 27.48 2.28
N ALA A 4 -22.21 26.88 1.78
CA ALA A 4 -22.16 26.38 0.41
C ALA A 4 -23.17 25.23 0.26
N ASN A 5 -24.11 25.36 -0.69
CA ASN A 5 -25.09 24.33 -1.01
C ASN A 5 -24.44 23.32 -1.98
N ILE A 6 -23.74 22.32 -1.43
CA ILE A 6 -23.25 21.20 -2.23
C ILE A 6 -24.48 20.40 -2.71
N PRO A 7 -24.66 20.20 -4.03
CA PRO A 7 -25.79 19.43 -4.54
C PRO A 7 -25.76 18.00 -4.00
N ASN A 8 -26.93 17.49 -3.63
CA ASN A 8 -27.07 16.11 -3.19
C ASN A 8 -26.76 15.16 -4.35
N ILE A 9 -25.77 14.30 -4.17
CA ILE A 9 -25.45 13.23 -5.12
C ILE A 9 -26.14 11.97 -4.61
N THR A 10 -27.16 11.50 -5.33
CA THR A 10 -27.75 10.17 -5.08
C THR A 10 -27.07 9.16 -6.00
N PRO A 11 -26.13 8.34 -5.51
CA PRO A 11 -25.47 7.36 -6.36
C PRO A 11 -26.47 6.28 -6.78
N ILE A 12 -26.56 6.03 -8.09
CA ILE A 12 -27.29 4.89 -8.63
C ILE A 12 -26.33 3.69 -8.55
N ILE A 13 -26.48 2.86 -7.50
CA ILE A 13 -25.66 1.66 -7.31
C ILE A 13 -26.39 0.47 -7.93
N SER A 14 -25.99 0.06 -9.14
CA SER A 14 -26.53 -1.11 -9.83
C SER A 14 -25.63 -2.34 -9.63
N VAL A 15 -25.52 -2.83 -8.40
CA VAL A 15 -24.71 -4.01 -8.05
C VAL A 15 -25.62 -5.05 -7.40
N THR A 16 -25.61 -6.27 -7.92
CA THR A 16 -26.33 -7.39 -7.30
C THR A 16 -25.50 -8.05 -6.20
N LEU A 17 -26.14 -8.73 -5.24
CA LEU A 17 -25.42 -9.44 -4.17
C LEU A 17 -24.39 -10.45 -4.71
N GLY A 18 -24.69 -11.12 -5.83
CA GLY A 18 -23.76 -12.03 -6.49
C GLY A 18 -22.52 -11.35 -7.09
N GLN A 19 -22.61 -10.06 -7.42
CA GLN A 19 -21.49 -9.26 -7.94
C GLN A 19 -20.64 -8.63 -6.82
N VAL A 20 -21.19 -8.51 -5.60
CA VAL A 20 -20.47 -7.89 -4.47
C VAL A 20 -19.27 -8.72 -4.04
N ILE A 21 -19.37 -10.04 -4.00
CA ILE A 21 -18.25 -10.91 -3.56
C ILE A 21 -17.02 -10.77 -4.48
N PRO A 22 -17.13 -10.91 -5.83
CA PRO A 22 -16.01 -10.64 -6.73
C PRO A 22 -15.44 -9.23 -6.59
N LEU A 23 -16.27 -8.20 -6.38
CA LEU A 23 -15.80 -6.83 -6.19
C LEU A 23 -15.01 -6.66 -4.89
N LEU A 24 -15.44 -7.28 -3.79
CA LEU A 24 -14.73 -7.27 -2.53
C LEU A 24 -13.40 -8.02 -2.62
N LEU A 25 -13.38 -9.18 -3.28
CA LEU A 25 -12.14 -9.93 -3.54
C LEU A 25 -11.17 -9.13 -4.42
N SER A 26 -11.67 -8.49 -5.49
CA SER A 26 -10.87 -7.57 -6.31
C SER A 26 -10.33 -6.40 -5.50
N SER A 27 -11.10 -5.85 -4.54
CA SER A 27 -10.59 -4.78 -3.67
C SER A 27 -9.44 -5.25 -2.79
N ILE A 28 -9.52 -6.47 -2.25
CA ILE A 28 -8.42 -7.08 -1.48
C ILE A 28 -7.20 -7.25 -2.39
N ALA A 29 -7.36 -7.82 -3.58
CA ALA A 29 -6.26 -8.00 -4.53
C ALA A 29 -5.58 -6.68 -4.94
N LEU A 30 -6.34 -5.59 -5.08
CA LEU A 30 -5.78 -4.27 -5.36
C LEU A 30 -5.00 -3.70 -4.16
N GLU A 31 -5.48 -3.92 -2.93
CA GLU A 31 -4.77 -3.53 -1.72
C GLU A 31 -3.46 -4.32 -1.54
N GLU A 32 -3.48 -5.64 -1.79
CA GLU A 32 -2.29 -6.51 -1.80
C GLU A 32 -1.26 -6.04 -2.84
N LEU A 33 -1.70 -5.72 -4.06
CA LEU A 33 -0.84 -5.19 -5.10
C LEU A 33 -0.18 -3.87 -4.67
N ALA A 34 -0.95 -2.98 -4.02
CA ALA A 34 -0.42 -1.73 -3.49
C ALA A 34 0.63 -1.96 -2.39
N LEU A 35 0.40 -2.93 -1.50
CA LEU A 35 1.37 -3.29 -0.45
C LEU A 35 2.65 -3.90 -1.05
N ALA A 36 2.53 -4.74 -2.08
CA ALA A 36 3.69 -5.27 -2.81
C ALA A 36 4.55 -4.14 -3.42
N HIS A 37 3.91 -3.11 -3.99
CA HIS A 37 4.63 -1.93 -4.50
C HIS A 37 5.33 -1.15 -3.39
N ILE A 38 4.74 -1.02 -2.21
CA ILE A 38 5.38 -0.38 -1.06
C ILE A 38 6.63 -1.17 -0.63
N VAL A 39 6.50 -2.50 -0.51
CA VAL A 39 7.64 -3.36 -0.14
C VAL A 39 8.76 -3.25 -1.18
N ASN A 40 8.42 -3.25 -2.47
CA ASN A 40 9.41 -3.05 -3.53
C ASN A 40 10.09 -1.67 -3.46
N ALA A 41 9.32 -0.60 -3.23
CA ALA A 41 9.87 0.75 -3.08
C ALA A 41 10.82 0.87 -1.87
N GLU A 42 10.54 0.18 -0.77
CA GLU A 42 11.45 0.11 0.38
C GLU A 42 12.73 -0.68 0.04
N ALA A 43 12.65 -1.72 -0.79
CA ALA A 43 13.82 -2.43 -1.29
C ALA A 43 14.68 -1.54 -2.23
N GLU A 44 14.04 -0.84 -3.17
CA GLU A 44 14.71 0.12 -4.05
C GLU A 44 15.37 1.26 -3.26
N LYS A 45 14.74 1.73 -2.17
CA LYS A 45 15.34 2.72 -1.26
C LYS A 45 16.65 2.23 -0.66
N ILE A 46 16.72 0.97 -0.22
CA ILE A 46 17.97 0.36 0.26
C ILE A 46 19.00 0.29 -0.87
N GLN A 47 18.61 -0.21 -2.04
CA GLN A 47 19.50 -0.36 -3.19
C GLN A 47 20.05 0.99 -3.67
N PHE A 48 19.24 2.05 -3.64
CA PHE A 48 19.64 3.42 -3.98
C PHE A 48 20.77 3.91 -3.07
N VAL A 49 20.61 3.70 -1.76
CA VAL A 49 21.61 4.13 -0.77
C VAL A 49 22.87 3.27 -0.85
N LEU A 50 22.76 1.98 -1.17
CA LEU A 50 23.93 1.12 -1.39
C LEU A 50 24.59 1.32 -2.76
N GLY A 51 23.98 2.13 -3.64
CA GLY A 51 24.44 2.36 -5.00
C GLY A 51 24.34 1.14 -5.91
N THR A 52 23.54 0.13 -5.54
CA THR A 52 23.29 -1.05 -6.36
C THR A 52 22.09 -0.87 -7.30
N LEU A 53 21.32 0.21 -7.13
CA LEU A 53 20.21 0.54 -8.02
C LEU A 53 20.75 1.17 -9.31
N SER A 54 20.78 0.39 -10.39
CA SER A 54 21.22 0.85 -11.70
C SER A 54 20.13 1.66 -12.39
N THR A 55 20.12 2.98 -12.19
CA THR A 55 19.37 3.91 -13.06
C THR A 55 20.34 4.80 -13.82
N GLU A 56 20.02 5.10 -15.08
CA GLU A 56 20.90 5.89 -15.99
C GLU A 56 21.23 7.31 -15.47
N HIS A 57 20.53 7.78 -14.43
CA HIS A 57 20.67 9.11 -13.86
C HIS A 57 20.89 9.08 -12.32
N THR A 58 21.43 7.99 -11.77
CA THR A 58 21.61 7.88 -10.31
C THR A 58 22.72 8.81 -9.82
N ILE A 59 22.33 9.95 -9.24
CA ILE A 59 23.26 10.79 -8.47
C ILE A 59 23.38 10.16 -7.08
N LEU A 60 24.45 9.39 -6.88
CA LEU A 60 24.75 8.82 -5.57
C LEU A 60 25.09 9.93 -4.56
N PRO A 61 24.68 9.81 -3.29
CA PRO A 61 25.15 10.71 -2.26
C PRO A 61 26.68 10.67 -2.21
N THR A 62 27.32 11.84 -2.26
CA THR A 62 28.79 11.98 -2.28
C THR A 62 29.45 11.47 -1.00
N THR A 63 28.70 11.28 0.08
CA THR A 63 29.18 10.66 1.33
C THR A 63 28.02 10.00 2.06
N ILE A 64 28.11 8.69 2.27
CA ILE A 64 27.13 7.92 3.05
C ILE A 64 27.79 7.51 4.36
N THR A 65 27.24 7.94 5.49
CA THR A 65 27.75 7.56 6.81
C THR A 65 27.02 6.35 7.37
N LEU A 66 27.65 5.62 8.29
CA LEU A 66 26.99 4.53 9.03
C LEU A 66 25.71 4.99 9.73
N SER A 67 25.69 6.22 10.26
CA SER A 67 24.48 6.79 10.89
C SER A 67 23.33 6.90 9.89
N ASN A 68 23.59 7.30 8.65
CA ASN A 68 22.55 7.37 7.62
C ASN A 68 21.99 5.98 7.30
N LEU A 69 22.86 4.96 7.19
CA LEU A 69 22.44 3.58 6.94
C LEU A 69 21.55 3.03 8.06
N LEU A 70 21.92 3.28 9.32
CA LEU A 70 21.12 2.87 10.48
C LEU A 70 19.74 3.56 10.48
N THR A 71 19.69 4.87 10.21
CA THR A 71 18.43 5.61 10.13
C THR A 71 17.52 5.08 9.01
N ILE A 72 18.07 4.79 7.83
CA ILE A 72 17.30 4.21 6.72
C ILE A 72 16.79 2.81 7.08
N ASN A 73 17.65 1.96 7.66
CA ASN A 73 17.25 0.63 8.09
C ASN A 73 16.11 0.67 9.12
N GLU A 74 16.18 1.59 10.09
CA GLU A 74 15.11 1.79 11.07
C GLU A 74 13.81 2.25 10.41
N SER A 75 13.89 3.20 9.46
CA SER A 75 12.73 3.66 8.68
C SER A 75 12.10 2.53 7.87
N VAL A 76 12.89 1.72 7.15
CA VAL A 76 12.39 0.58 6.37
C VAL A 76 11.73 -0.44 7.28
N ASN A 77 12.36 -0.78 8.41
CA ASN A 77 11.83 -1.72 9.38
C ASN A 77 10.47 -1.24 9.94
N GLN A 78 10.34 0.06 10.23
CA GLN A 78 9.08 0.64 10.66
C GLN A 78 7.99 0.51 9.58
N THR A 79 8.29 0.86 8.33
CA THR A 79 7.35 0.68 7.21
C THR A 79 6.92 -0.78 7.06
N LEU A 80 7.87 -1.73 7.10
CA LEU A 80 7.56 -3.17 6.96
C LEU A 80 6.68 -3.68 8.12
N LYS A 81 6.88 -3.20 9.35
CA LYS A 81 5.97 -3.51 10.47
C LYS A 81 4.56 -3.02 10.21
N ASP A 82 4.41 -1.84 9.61
CA ASP A 82 3.10 -1.27 9.31
C ASP A 82 2.44 -1.99 8.11
N VAL A 83 3.21 -2.43 7.12
CA VAL A 83 2.74 -3.34 6.05
C VAL A 83 2.20 -4.64 6.66
N ILE A 84 2.95 -5.31 7.54
CA ILE A 84 2.51 -6.56 8.18
C ILE A 84 1.19 -6.35 8.96
N LYS A 85 1.03 -5.21 9.64
CA LYS A 85 -0.25 -4.89 10.30
C LYS A 85 -1.40 -4.77 9.31
N LYS A 86 -1.16 -4.14 8.14
CA LYS A 86 -2.17 -4.03 7.09
C LYS A 86 -2.50 -5.39 6.47
N GLU A 87 -1.51 -6.24 6.25
CA GLU A 87 -1.67 -7.62 5.77
C GLU A 87 -2.58 -8.43 6.71
N MET A 88 -2.38 -8.33 8.03
CA MET A 88 -3.28 -8.97 9.01
C MET A 88 -4.72 -8.47 8.90
N LEU A 89 -4.93 -7.16 8.69
CA LEU A 89 -6.27 -6.60 8.48
C LEU A 89 -6.90 -7.06 7.15
N LEU A 90 -6.10 -7.21 6.09
CA LEU A 90 -6.54 -7.76 4.81
C LEU A 90 -6.93 -9.22 4.93
N GLN A 91 -6.17 -10.01 5.69
CA GLN A 91 -6.52 -11.39 6.00
C GLN A 91 -7.88 -11.47 6.69
N PHE A 92 -8.15 -10.67 7.72
CA PHE A 92 -9.46 -10.65 8.37
C PHE A 92 -10.59 -10.22 7.41
N LYS A 93 -10.33 -9.25 6.52
CA LYS A 93 -11.28 -8.84 5.49
C LYS A 93 -11.58 -10.00 4.54
N LEU A 94 -10.56 -10.71 4.08
CA LEU A 94 -10.69 -11.89 3.21
C LEU A 94 -11.51 -12.98 3.90
N GLU A 95 -11.17 -13.37 5.13
CA GLU A 95 -11.89 -14.38 5.89
C GLU A 95 -13.38 -14.04 6.05
N ASN A 96 -13.70 -12.76 6.26
CA ASN A 96 -15.08 -12.30 6.34
C ASN A 96 -15.82 -12.36 5.00
N VAL A 97 -15.14 -12.00 3.89
CA VAL A 97 -15.71 -12.11 2.54
C VAL A 97 -15.94 -13.57 2.16
N MET A 98 -15.00 -14.46 2.50
CA MET A 98 -15.11 -15.89 2.21
C MET A 98 -16.33 -16.54 2.89
N LYS A 99 -16.74 -16.06 4.07
CA LYS A 99 -17.96 -16.52 4.76
C LYS A 99 -19.26 -16.14 4.04
N LEU A 100 -19.21 -15.22 3.07
CA LEU A 100 -20.38 -14.81 2.28
C LEU A 100 -20.60 -15.70 1.05
N ILE A 101 -19.64 -16.58 0.73
CA ILE A 101 -19.77 -17.53 -0.38
C ILE A 101 -20.75 -18.63 0.07
N PRO A 102 -21.86 -18.85 -0.66
CA PRO A 102 -22.85 -19.87 -0.34
C PRO A 102 -22.34 -21.30 -0.56
#